data_AF-A0A855SBM0-F1
#
_entry.id   AF-A0A855SBM0-F1
#
_cell.length_a   1.000
_cell.length_b   1.000
_cell.length_c   1.000
_cell.angle_alpha   90.00
_cell.angle_beta   90.00
_cell.angle_gamma   90.00
#
_symmetry.space_group_name_H-M   'P 1'
#
loop_
_entity.id
_entity.type
_entity.pdbx_description
1 polymer ?
#
loop_
_entity_poly.entity_id
_entity_poly.type
_entity_poly.pdbx_seq_one_letter_code
_entity_poly.pdbx_strand_id
1 'polypeptide(L)'
;MFSKRDKYALILSTLLLVGCNGSSSESTTTEPSVEKDKTLTSVDSFDEYIAENGEIKEDQTITLDLADGETYVLNKDLTIKGNLIIK
;
A
#
# COMPACT_ATOMS: atom_id res chain seq x y z
N MET A 1 8.93 -38.09 47.85
CA MET A 1 10.36 -38.37 47.68
C MET A 1 10.91 -37.30 46.73
N PHE A 2 11.38 -36.18 47.28
CA PHE A 2 11.91 -35.05 46.51
C PHE A 2 13.43 -35.20 46.41
N SER A 3 13.94 -35.43 45.21
CA SER A 3 15.37 -35.61 44.98
C SER A 3 16.00 -34.30 44.50
N LYS A 4 16.91 -33.76 45.33
CA LYS A 4 18.15 -32.98 45.10
C LYS A 4 18.19 -32.14 43.80
N ARG A 5 18.18 -30.79 43.86
CA ARG A 5 19.37 -29.91 44.07
C ARG A 5 20.57 -30.40 43.23
N ASP A 6 21.18 -29.68 42.31
CA ASP A 6 21.55 -28.27 42.33
C ASP A 6 22.38 -27.98 41.07
N LYS A 7 22.47 -26.69 40.69
CA LYS A 7 23.60 -26.05 39.97
C LYS A 7 23.88 -26.50 38.54
N TYR A 8 23.44 -25.71 37.56
CA TYR A 8 24.32 -25.08 36.55
C TYR A 8 23.60 -23.85 35.99
N ALA A 9 23.74 -22.73 36.69
CA ALA A 9 23.60 -21.42 36.09
C ALA A 9 24.92 -21.10 35.38
N LEU A 10 24.85 -20.78 34.08
CA LEU A 10 25.87 -20.05 33.32
C LEU A 10 25.22 -19.71 31.98
N ILE A 11 24.46 -18.61 31.90
CA ILE A 11 24.97 -17.29 31.54
C ILE A 11 25.83 -17.40 30.27
N LEU A 12 25.19 -17.26 29.11
CA LEU A 12 25.87 -16.90 27.87
C LEU A 12 25.37 -15.53 27.40
N SER A 13 25.56 -14.55 28.27
CA SER A 13 25.88 -13.18 27.90
C SER A 13 27.41 -13.15 27.76
N THR A 14 28.03 -12.60 26.73
CA THR A 14 27.72 -11.34 26.04
C THR A 14 28.76 -11.12 24.92
N LEU A 15 28.55 -10.03 24.15
CA LEU A 15 29.59 -9.19 23.52
C LEU A 15 30.13 -9.75 22.17
N LEU A 16 30.17 -9.05 21.02
CA LEU A 16 30.14 -7.63 20.66
C LEU A 16 29.79 -7.55 19.17
N LEU A 17 28.80 -6.74 18.80
CA LEU A 17 28.89 -5.94 17.57
C LEU A 17 28.43 -4.54 17.94
N VAL A 18 29.43 -3.79 18.41
CA VAL A 18 29.35 -2.35 18.66
C VAL A 18 29.14 -1.66 17.31
N GLY A 19 28.16 -0.76 17.27
CA GLY A 19 28.12 0.33 16.30
C GLY A 19 27.21 0.12 15.10
N CYS A 20 25.92 0.40 15.27
CA CYS A 20 25.29 1.30 14.31
C CYS A 20 24.71 2.47 15.10
N ASN A 21 25.22 3.64 14.76
CA ASN A 21 24.79 4.92 15.28
C ASN A 21 23.29 5.11 15.09
N GLY A 22 22.70 5.86 16.01
CA GLY A 22 21.28 6.14 16.04
C GLY A 22 20.75 6.64 14.70
N SER A 23 19.63 6.08 14.31
CA SER A 23 18.59 6.82 13.62
C SER A 23 17.28 6.19 14.06
N SER A 24 16.37 7.00 14.60
CA SER A 24 15.00 6.59 14.87
C SER A 24 14.48 5.84 13.65
N SER A 25 14.26 4.53 13.79
CA SER A 25 13.44 3.80 12.85
C SER A 25 12.00 4.22 13.13
N GLU A 26 11.63 5.38 12.60
CA GLU A 26 10.26 5.58 12.15
C GLU A 26 9.98 4.38 11.25
N SER A 27 9.08 3.51 11.71
CA SER A 27 8.48 2.50 10.87
C SER A 27 7.70 3.28 9.82
N THR A 28 8.37 3.70 8.76
CA THR A 28 7.72 4.16 7.54
C THR A 28 7.12 2.92 6.93
N THR A 29 5.94 2.55 7.44
CA THR A 29 4.94 1.93 6.61
C THR A 29 4.75 2.90 5.46
N THR A 30 5.47 2.69 4.37
CA THR A 30 5.19 3.35 3.11
C THR A 30 3.81 2.82 2.73
N GLU A 31 2.75 3.51 3.18
CA GLU A 31 1.46 3.33 2.55
C GLU A 31 1.72 3.48 1.05
N PRO A 32 1.23 2.55 0.21
CA PRO A 32 1.34 2.72 -1.23
C PRO A 32 0.75 4.10 -1.52
N SER A 33 1.60 5.02 -1.97
CA SER A 33 1.20 6.37 -2.31
C SER A 33 0.27 6.25 -3.50
N VAL A 34 -1.03 6.10 -3.22
CA VAL A 34 -2.02 6.04 -4.29
C VAL A 34 -2.03 7.43 -4.90
N GLU A 35 -1.69 7.48 -6.18
CA GLU A 35 -1.57 8.72 -6.94
C GLU A 35 -2.88 9.51 -6.77
N LYS A 36 -2.77 10.76 -6.30
CA LYS A 36 -3.95 11.60 -6.03
C LYS A 36 -4.63 12.02 -7.31
N ASP A 37 -3.86 12.37 -8.32
CA ASP A 37 -4.35 12.77 -9.63
C ASP A 37 -3.81 11.80 -10.68
N LYS A 38 -4.71 11.15 -11.43
CA LYS A 38 -4.33 10.20 -12.49
C LYS A 38 -5.17 10.40 -13.73
N THR A 39 -4.52 10.48 -14.89
CA THR A 39 -5.19 10.50 -16.19
C THR A 39 -4.93 9.19 -16.92
N LEU A 40 -6.01 8.57 -17.40
CA LEU A 40 -6.03 7.31 -18.13
C LEU A 40 -6.64 7.57 -19.50
N THR A 41 -5.92 7.22 -20.56
CA THR A 41 -6.26 7.60 -21.93
C THR A 41 -6.77 6.42 -22.77
N SER A 42 -7.15 5.32 -22.11
CA SER A 42 -7.72 4.15 -22.78
C SER A 42 -8.65 3.40 -21.85
N VAL A 43 -9.65 2.74 -22.43
CA VAL A 43 -10.58 1.86 -21.71
C VAL A 43 -9.83 0.77 -20.94
N ASP A 44 -8.87 0.10 -21.58
CA ASP A 44 -8.12 -1.00 -20.95
C ASP A 44 -7.38 -0.55 -19.68
N SER A 45 -6.74 0.63 -19.73
CA SER A 45 -6.00 1.17 -18.57
C SER A 45 -6.91 1.60 -17.43
N PHE A 46 -8.13 2.02 -17.76
CA PHE A 46 -9.15 2.35 -16.76
C PHE A 46 -9.77 1.11 -16.13
N ASP A 47 -10.03 0.07 -16.93
CA ASP A 47 -10.54 -1.19 -16.42
C ASP A 47 -9.50 -1.91 -15.53
N GLU A 48 -8.21 -1.86 -15.89
CA GLU A 48 -7.13 -2.37 -15.03
C GLU A 48 -7.07 -1.59 -13.71
N TYR A 49 -7.15 -0.25 -13.77
CA TYR A 49 -7.18 0.58 -12.58
C TYR A 49 -8.36 0.23 -11.66
N ILE A 50 -9.58 0.08 -12.21
CA ILE A 50 -10.76 -0.31 -11.43
C ILE A 50 -10.60 -1.72 -10.87
N ALA A 51 -10.06 -2.66 -11.63
CA ALA A 51 -9.87 -4.04 -11.17
C ALA A 51 -8.89 -4.13 -9.99
N GLU A 52 -7.84 -3.30 -9.98
CA GLU A 52 -6.85 -3.26 -8.90
C GLU A 52 -7.35 -2.51 -7.67
N ASN A 53 -8.07 -1.40 -7.86
CA ASN A 53 -8.38 -0.47 -6.77
C ASN A 53 -9.83 -0.56 -6.29
N GLY A 54 -10.80 -0.75 -7.21
CA GLY A 54 -12.23 -0.86 -6.93
C GLY A 54 -12.91 0.41 -6.36
N GLU A 55 -12.13 1.42 -5.98
CA GLU A 55 -12.58 2.62 -5.29
C GLU A 55 -11.73 3.84 -5.68
N ILE A 56 -12.39 4.97 -5.94
CA ILE A 56 -11.77 6.30 -6.01
C ILE A 56 -11.98 6.99 -4.67
N LYS A 57 -10.90 7.20 -3.90
CA LYS A 57 -10.95 7.75 -2.53
C LYS A 57 -11.24 9.26 -2.53
N GLU A 58 -11.63 9.79 -1.37
CA GLU A 58 -12.08 11.18 -1.19
C GLU A 58 -11.08 12.24 -1.67
N ASP A 59 -9.78 11.98 -1.56
CA ASP A 59 -8.71 12.89 -1.96
C ASP A 59 -8.14 12.60 -3.36
N GLN A 60 -8.84 11.79 -4.15
CA GLN A 60 -8.41 11.41 -5.50
C GLN A 60 -9.24 12.04 -6.60
N THR A 61 -8.57 12.34 -7.71
CA THR A 61 -9.16 12.74 -8.99
C THR A 61 -8.64 11.83 -10.08
N ILE A 62 -9.54 11.03 -10.67
CA ILE A 62 -9.23 10.18 -11.81
C ILE A 62 -9.91 10.77 -13.04
N THR A 63 -9.14 10.97 -14.10
CA THR A 63 -9.65 11.41 -15.41
C THR A 63 -9.52 10.26 -16.40
N LEU A 64 -10.64 9.88 -17.01
CA LEU A 64 -10.68 9.05 -18.20
C LEU A 64 -10.82 9.98 -19.42
N ASP A 65 -9.75 10.10 -20.21
CA ASP A 65 -9.66 11.01 -21.36
C ASP A 65 -9.60 10.18 -22.64
N LEU A 66 -10.77 9.94 -23.24
CA LEU A 66 -10.90 9.05 -24.39
C LEU A 66 -10.81 9.84 -25.70
N ALA A 67 -10.45 9.16 -26.78
CA ALA A 67 -10.46 9.80 -28.09
C ALA A 67 -11.90 10.07 -28.57
N ASP A 68 -12.07 11.08 -29.43
CA ASP A 68 -13.38 11.43 -29.99
C ASP A 68 -14.08 10.21 -30.62
N GLY A 69 -15.32 9.97 -30.21
CA GLY A 69 -16.14 8.88 -30.72
C GLY A 69 -15.93 7.54 -30.02
N GLU A 70 -15.04 7.45 -29.04
CA GLU A 70 -14.94 6.28 -28.18
C GLU A 70 -16.08 6.25 -27.16
N THR A 71 -16.48 5.03 -26.79
CA THR A 71 -17.53 4.79 -25.79
C THR A 71 -16.96 3.92 -24.69
N TYR A 72 -17.09 4.36 -23.44
CA TYR A 72 -16.81 3.54 -22.29
C TYR A 72 -18.08 2.94 -21.70
N VAL A 73 -18.01 1.66 -21.33
CA VAL A 73 -19.07 0.96 -20.61
C VAL A 73 -18.48 0.39 -19.33
N LEU A 74 -18.92 0.91 -18.19
CA LEU A 74 -18.54 0.40 -16.88
C LEU A 74 -19.21 -0.97 -16.64
N ASN A 75 -18.42 -2.03 -16.72
CA ASN A 75 -18.87 -3.43 -16.51
C ASN A 75 -18.36 -4.05 -15.21
N LYS A 76 -17.80 -3.22 -14.32
CA LYS A 76 -17.23 -3.60 -13.02
C LYS A 76 -17.83 -2.73 -11.93
N ASP A 77 -17.80 -3.24 -10.70
CA ASP A 77 -18.19 -2.44 -9.54
C ASP A 77 -17.15 -1.34 -9.31
N LEU A 78 -17.60 -0.10 -9.24
CA LEU A 78 -16.77 1.06 -8.94
C LEU A 78 -17.46 1.90 -7.87
N THR A 79 -16.77 2.13 -6.76
CA THR A 79 -17.21 3.10 -5.74
C THR A 79 -16.46 4.42 -5.92
N ILE A 80 -17.19 5.54 -5.95
CA ILE A 80 -16.60 6.87 -6.14
C ILE A 80 -16.89 7.71 -4.89
N LYS A 81 -15.85 8.08 -4.15
CA LYS A 81 -15.89 9.04 -3.03
C LYS A 81 -15.18 10.35 -3.35
N GLY A 82 -14.18 10.31 -4.23
CA GLY A 82 -13.51 11.50 -4.77
C GLY A 82 -14.12 11.97 -6.09
N ASN A 83 -13.27 12.31 -7.05
CA ASN A 83 -13.67 12.86 -8.34
C ASN A 83 -13.37 11.87 -9.48
N LEU A 84 -14.37 11.58 -10.31
CA LEU A 84 -14.21 10.94 -11.61
C LEU A 84 -14.60 11.92 -12.70
N ILE A 85 -13.69 12.18 -13.63
CA ILE A 85 -13.91 13.02 -14.81
C ILE A 85 -13.82 12.11 -16.04
N ILE A 86 -14.82 12.19 -16.93
CA ILE A 86 -14.82 11.47 -18.21
C ILE A 86 -14.89 12.51 -19.32
N LYS A 87 -13.96 12.46 -20.26
CA LYS A 87 -13.87 13.35 -21.43
C LYS A 87 -13.94 12.53 -22.70
#